data_AF-A0A1Q7I3Z5-F1
#
_entry.id   AF-A0A1Q7I3Z5-F1
#
_cell.length_a   1.000
_cell.length_b   1.000
_cell.length_c   1.000
_cell.angle_alpha   90.00
_cell.angle_beta   90.00
_cell.angle_gamma   90.00
#
_symmetry.space_group_name_H-M   'P 1'
#
loop_
_entity.id
_entity.type
_entity.pdbx_description
1 polymer ?
#
loop_
_entity_poly.entity_id
_entity_poly.type
_entity_poly.pdbx_seq_one_letter_code
_entity_poly.pdbx_strand_id
1 'polypeptide(L)'
;MPSEEGREVLRLLAEKKIDAEQAYRLLLALGDVPKAAAGKDARDSTSFADAEPRMKFGPNVAGKVLRIKISEGGKQKVNMSIPLSLARLGRVAGLSRMVGRFGIDLRDLARDISSVGKVVDIADEDGDRVEIYVE
;
A
#
# COMPACT_ATOMS: atom_id res chain seq x y z
N MET A 1 -2.08 19.38 15.16
CA MET A 1 -0.67 19.65 15.52
C MET A 1 -0.36 18.86 16.78
N PRO A 2 0.84 18.28 16.94
CA PRO A 2 1.18 17.51 18.13
C PRO A 2 1.04 18.38 19.39
N SER A 3 0.63 17.75 20.48
CA SER A 3 0.64 18.29 21.84
C SER A 3 2.05 18.76 22.23
N GLU A 4 2.15 19.50 23.34
CA GLU A 4 3.45 19.92 23.87
C GLU A 4 4.31 18.70 24.24
N GLU A 5 3.71 17.67 24.85
CA GLU A 5 4.39 16.41 25.14
C GLU A 5 4.80 15.66 23.85
N GLY A 6 3.97 15.69 22.82
CA GLY A 6 4.28 15.08 21.53
C GLY A 6 5.48 15.71 20.82
N ARG A 7 5.66 17.03 20.98
CA ARG A 7 6.85 17.72 20.45
C ARG A 7 8.12 17.29 21.16
N GLU A 8 8.06 17.05 22.47
CA GLU A 8 9.21 16.55 23.23
C GLU A 8 9.59 15.13 22.79
N VAL A 9 8.61 14.26 22.55
CA VAL A 9 8.87 12.91 22.00
C VAL A 9 9.55 12.98 20.63
N LEU A 10 9.11 13.89 19.75
CA LEU A 10 9.74 14.10 18.44
C LEU A 10 11.17 14.66 18.56
N ARG A 11 11.42 15.50 19.57
CA ARG A 11 12.76 15.99 19.88
C ARG A 11 13.68 14.87 20.36
N LEU A 12 13.22 13.98 21.25
CA LEU A 12 13.98 12.81 21.70
C LEU A 12 14.35 11.86 20.56
N LEU A 13 13.43 11.68 19.60
CA LEU A 13 13.70 10.91 18.38
C LEU A 13 14.77 11.58 17.50
N ALA A 14 14.70 12.90 17.32
CA ALA A 14 15.70 13.66 16.56
C ALA A 14 17.09 13.62 17.23
N GLU A 15 17.13 13.64 18.55
CA GLU A 15 18.34 13.46 19.37
C GLU A 15 18.80 12.00 19.44
N LYS A 16 18.11 11.06 18.78
CA LYS A 16 18.39 9.60 18.77
C LYS A 16 18.42 8.96 20.16
N LYS A 17 17.75 9.55 21.15
CA LYS A 17 17.61 9.00 22.51
C LYS A 17 16.58 7.87 22.56
N ILE A 18 15.68 7.82 21.58
CA ILE A 18 14.67 6.79 21.39
C ILE A 18 14.64 6.38 19.92
N ASP A 19 14.17 5.17 19.66
CA ASP A 19 13.92 4.69 18.29
C ASP A 19 12.52 5.10 17.78
N ALA A 20 12.29 4.88 16.47
CA ALA A 20 11.04 5.26 15.83
C ALA A 20 9.81 4.49 16.37
N GLU A 21 10.00 3.26 16.84
CA GLU A 21 8.91 2.44 17.38
C GLU A 21 8.51 2.91 18.78
N GLN A 22 9.49 3.23 19.61
CA GLN A 22 9.30 3.84 20.93
C GLN A 22 8.59 5.20 20.81
N ALA A 23 9.05 6.06 19.90
CA ALA A 23 8.42 7.35 19.63
C ALA A 23 6.96 7.17 19.20
N TYR A 24 6.67 6.21 18.31
CA TYR A 24 5.31 5.93 17.86
C TYR A 24 4.39 5.50 19.00
N ARG A 25 4.84 4.61 19.88
CA ARG A 25 4.05 4.15 21.04
C ARG A 25 3.73 5.28 22.01
N LEU A 26 4.69 6.17 22.25
CA LEU A 26 4.50 7.34 23.12
C LEU A 26 3.51 8.33 22.51
N LEU A 27 3.67 8.67 21.23
CA LEU A 27 2.74 9.57 20.53
C LEU A 27 1.32 8.97 20.44
N LEU A 28 1.20 7.65 20.30
CA LEU A 28 -0.08 6.95 20.30
C LEU A 28 -0.77 7.03 21.67
N ALA A 29 -0.01 6.89 22.77
CA ALA A 29 -0.51 7.03 24.13
C ALA A 29 -0.94 8.48 24.45
N LEU A 30 -0.25 9.46 23.88
CA LEU A 30 -0.58 10.89 23.97
C LEU A 30 -1.76 11.30 23.06
N GLY A 31 -2.19 10.43 22.14
CA GLY A 31 -3.26 10.74 21.17
C GLY A 31 -2.83 11.69 20.04
N ASP A 32 -1.54 11.96 19.91
CA ASP A 32 -0.96 12.81 18.85
C ASP A 32 -0.90 12.11 17.49
N VAL A 33 -1.02 10.78 17.50
CA VAL A 33 -1.26 9.98 16.31
C VAL A 33 -2.66 9.37 16.46
N PRO A 34 -3.53 9.49 15.44
CA PRO A 34 -4.81 8.81 15.47
C PRO A 34 -4.58 7.31 15.62
N LYS A 35 -5.17 6.72 16.66
CA LYS A 35 -5.31 5.27 16.77
C LYS A 35 -6.07 4.82 15.54
N ALA A 36 -5.39 4.17 14.60
CA ALA A 36 -6.03 3.61 13.43
C ALA A 36 -7.16 2.70 13.94
N ALA A 37 -8.40 3.18 13.81
CA ALA A 37 -9.56 2.43 14.21
C ALA A 37 -9.53 1.14 13.39
N ALA A 38 -9.39 0.01 14.08
CA ALA A 38 -9.81 -1.27 13.55
C ALA A 38 -11.29 -1.11 13.17
N GLY A 39 -11.53 -0.90 11.87
CA GLY A 39 -12.85 -0.63 11.33
C GLY A 39 -13.77 -1.81 11.60
N LYS A 40 -14.70 -1.63 12.54
CA LYS A 40 -15.97 -2.35 12.56
C LYS A 40 -16.92 -1.55 11.68
N ASP A 41 -17.21 -2.07 10.50
CA ASP A 41 -18.54 -2.04 9.87
C ASP A 41 -18.63 -3.17 8.82
N ALA A 42 -19.53 -4.12 9.11
CA ALA A 42 -20.09 -5.23 8.30
C ALA A 42 -19.12 -6.33 7.80
N ARG A 43 -19.03 -7.57 8.32
CA ARG A 43 -20.04 -8.66 8.43
C ARG A 43 -20.95 -8.70 7.20
N ASP A 44 -20.62 -9.45 6.14
CA ASP A 44 -20.71 -10.91 5.91
C ASP A 44 -19.87 -11.18 4.63
N SER A 45 -19.10 -12.25 4.38
CA SER A 45 -19.14 -13.64 4.83
C SER A 45 -17.77 -14.29 4.58
N THR A 46 -17.34 -15.17 5.49
CA THR A 46 -16.49 -16.36 5.26
C THR A 46 -15.25 -16.26 4.35
N SER A 47 -14.09 -15.91 4.92
CA SER A 47 -12.79 -16.65 4.88
C SER A 47 -11.63 -15.70 5.21
N PHE A 48 -10.90 -15.98 6.28
CA PHE A 48 -9.81 -15.15 6.80
C PHE A 48 -8.47 -15.44 6.11
N ALA A 49 -8.45 -15.53 4.78
CA ALA A 49 -7.24 -15.74 3.98
C ALA A 49 -6.86 -14.54 3.08
N ASP A 50 -7.74 -13.55 2.92
CA ASP A 50 -7.61 -12.51 1.88
C ASP A 50 -7.86 -11.09 2.41
N ALA A 51 -7.18 -10.71 3.50
CA ALA A 51 -7.24 -9.34 4.02
C ALA A 51 -6.43 -8.37 3.12
N GLU A 52 -7.01 -7.96 1.99
CA GLU A 52 -6.44 -6.91 1.14
C GLU A 52 -6.77 -5.51 1.71
N PRO A 53 -5.80 -4.60 1.85
CA PRO A 53 -6.09 -3.18 2.02
C PRO A 53 -6.66 -2.63 0.70
N ARG A 54 -7.95 -2.84 0.48
CA ARG A 54 -8.70 -2.19 -0.61
C ARG A 54 -8.84 -0.72 -0.25
N MET A 55 -7.97 0.14 -0.78
CA MET A 55 -8.24 1.57 -0.82
C MET A 55 -9.57 1.77 -1.55
N LYS A 56 -10.60 2.21 -0.82
CA LYS A 56 -11.92 2.52 -1.37
C LYS A 56 -11.81 3.83 -2.14
N PHE A 57 -11.66 3.76 -3.46
CA PHE A 57 -11.81 4.94 -4.31
C PHE A 57 -13.31 5.28 -4.38
N GLY A 58 -13.64 6.58 -4.26
CA GLY A 58 -15.02 7.04 -4.28
C GLY A 58 -15.77 6.64 -5.57
N PRO A 59 -17.11 6.64 -5.55
CA PRO A 59 -17.98 6.11 -6.63
C PRO A 59 -17.82 6.78 -8.01
N ASN A 60 -17.00 7.83 -8.13
CA ASN A 60 -16.77 8.57 -9.37
C ASN A 60 -15.56 8.10 -10.19
N VAL A 61 -14.88 7.02 -9.80
CA VAL A 61 -13.82 6.44 -10.65
C VAL A 61 -14.40 5.36 -11.55
N ALA A 62 -15.21 5.78 -12.53
CA ALA A 62 -15.65 4.91 -13.62
C ALA A 62 -14.46 4.64 -14.56
N GLY A 63 -13.81 3.49 -14.42
CA GLY A 63 -12.69 3.09 -15.28
C GLY A 63 -12.00 1.81 -14.84
N LYS A 64 -11.12 1.28 -15.70
CA LYS A 64 -10.33 0.07 -15.44
C LYS A 64 -9.45 0.23 -14.19
N VAL A 65 -9.27 -0.83 -13.42
CA VAL A 65 -8.51 -0.85 -12.16
C VAL A 65 -7.34 -1.84 -12.28
N LEU A 66 -6.15 -1.41 -11.88
CA LEU A 66 -4.97 -2.26 -11.74
C LEU A 66 -4.94 -2.86 -10.33
N ARG A 67 -5.06 -4.17 -10.20
CA ARG A 67 -4.70 -4.89 -8.96
C ARG A 67 -3.24 -5.29 -9.02
N ILE A 68 -2.50 -5.01 -7.96
CA ILE A 68 -1.06 -5.28 -7.88
C ILE A 68 -0.81 -6.04 -6.60
N LYS A 69 -0.23 -7.23 -6.73
CA LYS A 69 0.18 -8.12 -5.65
C LYS A 69 1.68 -8.31 -5.70
N ILE A 70 2.35 -8.14 -4.57
CA ILE A 70 3.79 -8.38 -4.43
C ILE A 70 3.97 -9.27 -3.21
N SER A 71 4.61 -10.40 -3.42
CA SER A 71 5.01 -11.36 -2.40
C SER A 71 6.53 -11.41 -2.36
N GLU A 72 7.11 -11.46 -1.16
CA GLU A 72 8.55 -11.66 -0.95
C GLU A 72 8.75 -12.87 -0.02
N GLY A 73 9.61 -13.82 -0.39
CA GLY A 73 9.83 -15.06 0.36
C GLY A 73 8.53 -15.83 0.67
N GLY A 74 7.61 -15.90 -0.30
CA GLY A 74 6.31 -16.55 -0.18
C GLY A 74 5.27 -15.82 0.68
N LYS A 75 5.59 -14.63 1.21
CA LYS A 75 4.65 -13.81 2.02
C LYS A 75 4.21 -12.58 1.23
N GLN A 76 2.91 -12.39 1.09
CA GLN A 76 2.35 -11.21 0.44
C GLN A 76 2.70 -9.95 1.25
N LYS A 77 3.48 -9.06 0.65
CA LYS A 77 3.91 -7.77 1.23
C LYS A 77 2.98 -6.64 0.83
N VAL A 78 2.53 -6.63 -0.43
CA VAL A 78 1.70 -5.56 -0.97
C VAL A 78 0.54 -6.15 -1.73
N ASN A 79 -0.62 -5.55 -1.54
CA ASN A 79 -1.82 -5.92 -2.24
C ASN A 79 -2.77 -4.74 -2.35
N MET A 80 -2.80 -4.10 -3.51
CA MET A 80 -3.51 -2.84 -3.70
C MET A 80 -4.19 -2.78 -5.06
N SER A 81 -5.28 -2.03 -5.11
CA SER A 81 -6.02 -1.74 -6.35
C SER A 81 -5.85 -0.26 -6.67
N ILE A 82 -5.60 0.10 -7.92
CA ILE A 82 -5.33 1.46 -8.35
C ILE A 82 -6.07 1.74 -9.66
N PRO A 83 -6.85 2.82 -9.77
CA PRO A 83 -7.41 3.24 -11.04
C PRO A 83 -6.35 3.42 -12.13
N LEU A 84 -6.60 2.87 -13.32
CA LEU A 84 -5.69 2.98 -14.47
C LEU A 84 -5.43 4.45 -14.85
N SER A 85 -6.42 5.32 -14.63
CA SER A 85 -6.30 6.77 -14.82
C SER A 85 -5.20 7.38 -13.95
N LEU A 86 -5.03 6.94 -12.70
CA LEU A 86 -3.97 7.43 -11.81
C LEU A 86 -2.59 6.87 -12.18
N ALA A 87 -2.54 5.61 -12.62
CA ALA A 87 -1.30 4.98 -13.08
C ALA A 87 -0.75 5.69 -14.33
N ARG A 88 -1.63 6.03 -15.30
CA ARG A 88 -1.25 6.79 -16.50
C ARG A 88 -0.67 8.18 -16.21
N LEU A 89 -1.16 8.82 -15.15
CA LEU A 89 -0.68 10.12 -14.68
C LEU A 89 0.65 10.03 -13.89
N GLY A 90 1.13 8.82 -13.58
CA GLY A 90 2.35 8.62 -12.79
C GLY A 90 2.22 9.02 -11.32
N ARG A 91 1.00 9.15 -10.78
CA ARG A 91 0.75 9.56 -9.38
C ARG A 91 0.95 8.45 -8.35
N VAL A 92 1.61 7.36 -8.74
CA VAL A 92 1.83 6.14 -7.94
C VAL A 92 3.32 5.90 -7.63
N ALA A 93 4.09 6.98 -7.49
CA ALA A 93 5.56 6.96 -7.43
C ALA A 93 6.16 5.96 -6.40
N GLY A 94 5.53 5.80 -5.24
CA GLY A 94 5.97 4.81 -4.23
C GLY A 94 5.83 3.36 -4.74
N LEU A 95 4.75 3.07 -5.46
CA LEU A 95 4.51 1.76 -6.07
C LEU A 95 5.39 1.53 -7.29
N SER A 96 5.55 2.54 -8.15
CA SER A 96 6.44 2.49 -9.32
C SER A 96 7.86 2.12 -8.91
N ARG A 97 8.35 2.65 -7.79
CA ARG A 97 9.66 2.27 -7.25
C ARG A 97 9.71 0.81 -6.81
N MET A 98 8.66 0.31 -6.17
CA MET A 98 8.63 -1.05 -5.64
C MET A 98 8.53 -2.11 -6.76
N VAL A 99 7.66 -1.86 -7.72
CA VAL A 99 7.44 -2.68 -8.91
C VAL A 99 8.62 -2.56 -9.89
N GLY A 100 9.25 -1.39 -9.95
CA GLY A 100 10.47 -1.15 -10.72
C GLY A 100 11.69 -1.95 -10.24
N ARG A 101 11.73 -2.44 -8.99
CA ARG A 101 12.76 -3.40 -8.54
C ARG A 101 12.73 -4.71 -9.33
N PHE A 102 11.57 -5.04 -9.90
CA PHE A 102 11.34 -6.19 -10.77
C PHE A 102 11.42 -5.82 -12.26
N GLY A 103 11.93 -4.64 -12.60
CA GLY A 103 12.08 -4.18 -13.98
C GLY A 103 10.78 -3.74 -14.66
N ILE A 104 9.69 -3.54 -13.91
CA ILE A 104 8.39 -3.18 -14.47
C ILE A 104 8.15 -1.67 -14.33
N ASP A 105 7.95 -0.97 -15.45
CA ASP A 105 7.46 0.42 -15.46
C ASP A 105 5.93 0.43 -15.51
N LEU A 106 5.30 0.78 -14.39
CA LEU A 106 3.84 0.86 -14.27
C LEU A 106 3.20 1.88 -15.21
N ARG A 107 3.91 2.95 -15.58
CA ARG A 107 3.36 4.01 -16.41
C ARG A 107 3.25 3.55 -17.86
N ASP A 108 4.29 2.91 -18.36
CA ASP A 108 4.30 2.35 -19.70
C ASP A 108 3.35 1.15 -19.78
N LEU A 109 3.35 0.29 -18.75
CA LEU A 109 2.37 -0.77 -18.61
C LEU A 109 0.92 -0.22 -18.68
N ALA A 110 0.62 0.85 -17.93
CA ALA A 110 -0.71 1.45 -17.91
C ALA A 110 -1.12 2.16 -19.22
N ARG A 111 -0.15 2.52 -20.07
CA ARG A 111 -0.39 3.10 -21.39
C ARG A 111 -0.75 2.02 -22.42
N ASP A 112 -0.03 0.91 -22.39
CA ASP A 112 -0.17 -0.17 -23.36
C ASP A 112 -1.34 -1.12 -23.04
N ILE A 113 -1.89 -1.05 -21.82
CA ILE A 113 -3.07 -1.81 -21.42
C ILE A 113 -4.30 -1.33 -22.20
N SER A 114 -4.69 -2.14 -23.17
CA SER A 114 -5.92 -2.02 -23.97
C SER A 114 -7.03 -2.98 -23.51
N SER A 115 -6.69 -4.06 -22.81
CA SER A 115 -7.61 -5.18 -22.49
C SER A 115 -7.66 -5.51 -20.99
N VAL A 116 -8.74 -6.17 -20.54
CA VAL A 116 -8.95 -6.63 -19.15
C VAL A 116 -8.30 -8.01 -18.99
N GLY A 117 -7.68 -8.30 -17.85
CA GLY A 117 -7.04 -9.58 -17.58
C GLY A 117 -5.67 -9.48 -16.88
N LYS A 118 -5.00 -10.63 -16.75
CA LYS A 118 -3.66 -10.74 -16.16
C LYS A 118 -2.61 -10.17 -17.11
N VAL A 119 -1.86 -9.18 -16.62
CA VAL A 119 -0.88 -8.46 -17.45
C VAL A 119 0.55 -8.89 -17.14
N VAL A 120 0.86 -9.11 -15.86
CA VAL A 120 2.21 -9.48 -15.42
C VAL A 120 2.12 -10.56 -14.33
N ASP A 121 2.99 -11.57 -14.42
CA ASP A 121 3.27 -12.54 -13.37
C ASP A 121 4.72 -12.96 -13.48
N ILE A 122 5.53 -12.43 -12.56
CA ILE A 122 6.95 -12.70 -12.47
C ILE A 122 7.17 -13.35 -11.13
N ALA A 123 7.81 -14.51 -11.12
CA ALA A 123 8.24 -15.23 -9.92
C ALA A 123 9.74 -15.48 -10.00
N ASP A 124 10.43 -15.29 -8.88
CA ASP A 124 11.85 -15.59 -8.70
C ASP A 124 12.01 -16.90 -7.91
N GLU A 125 13.16 -17.57 -8.06
CA GLU A 125 13.47 -18.83 -7.37
C GLU A 125 13.53 -18.66 -5.84
N ASP A 126 13.81 -17.44 -5.37
CA ASP A 126 13.82 -17.06 -3.95
C ASP A 126 12.40 -16.87 -3.34
N GLY A 127 11.34 -17.07 -4.13
CA GLY A 127 9.95 -16.99 -3.67
C GLY A 127 9.36 -15.59 -3.70
N ASP A 128 10.02 -14.65 -4.37
CA ASP A 128 9.51 -13.33 -4.68
C ASP A 128 8.58 -13.41 -5.89
N ARG A 129 7.41 -12.79 -5.83
CA ARG A 129 6.41 -12.84 -6.90
C ARG A 129 5.66 -11.54 -7.04
N VAL A 130 5.54 -11.04 -8.27
CA VAL A 130 4.73 -9.86 -8.61
C VAL A 130 3.65 -10.24 -9.59
N GLU A 131 2.40 -9.94 -9.24
CA GLU A 131 1.25 -10.16 -10.10
C GLU A 131 0.49 -8.85 -10.33
N ILE A 132 0.17 -8.56 -11.59
CA ILE A 132 -0.60 -7.37 -11.98
C ILE A 132 -1.79 -7.79 -12.84
N TYR A 133 -2.98 -7.35 -12.44
CA TYR A 133 -4.25 -7.63 -13.10
C TYR A 133 -4.97 -6.34 -13.46
N VAL A 134 -5.65 -6.33 -14.59
CA VAL A 134 -6.55 -5.25 -14.98
C VAL A 134 -7.98 -5.77 -14.86
N GLU A 135 -8.80 -5.06 -14.10
CA GLU A 135 -10.25 -5.22 -13.97
C GLU A 135 -10.98 -4.09 -14.72
#